data_AF-A0A9E4FJT2-F1
#
_entry.id   AF-A0A9E4FJT2-F1
#
_cell.length_a   1.000
_cell.length_b   1.000
_cell.length_c   1.000
_cell.angle_alpha   90.00
_cell.angle_beta   90.00
_cell.angle_gamma   90.00
#
_symmetry.space_group_name_H-M   'P 1'
#
loop_
_entity.id
_entity.type
_entity.pdbx_description
1 polymer ?
#
loop_
_entity_poly.entity_id
_entity_poly.type
_entity_poly.pdbx_seq_one_letter_code
_entity_poly.pdbx_strand_id
1 'polypeptide(L)'
;MEERVMSGKTVEEAIEVALKELDASREGVEVEILSRGKPGFLGIGSEPARVRVKKIPSSQGAASVAMDVVYTILSGAGVKSVSSV
;
A
#
# COMPACT_ATOMS: atom_id res chain seq x y z
N MET A 1 -3.39 9.62 1.19
CA MET A 1 -3.06 8.27 0.69
C MET A 1 -2.09 8.46 -0.44
N GLU A 2 -0.82 8.07 -0.28
CA GLU A 2 0.16 8.14 -1.37
C GLU A 2 -0.02 6.90 -2.25
N GLU A 3 -0.43 7.13 -3.49
CA GLU A 3 -0.35 6.13 -4.56
C GLU A 3 0.64 6.62 -5.61
N ARG A 4 1.42 5.69 -6.17
CA ARG A 4 2.42 5.96 -7.18
C ARG A 4 2.28 4.94 -8.30
N VAL A 5 2.19 5.42 -9.53
CA VAL A 5 2.17 4.56 -10.71
C VAL A 5 3.54 4.60 -11.35
N MET A 6 4.18 3.44 -11.47
CA MET A 6 5.48 3.27 -12.10
C MET A 6 5.40 2.30 -13.27
N SER A 7 6.29 2.51 -14.23
CA SER A 7 6.41 1.67 -15.41
C SER A 7 7.83 1.13 -15.55
N GLY A 8 7.96 -0.13 -15.95
CA GLY A 8 9.24 -0.81 -16.13
C GLY A 8 9.23 -1.72 -17.35
N LYS A 9 10.39 -2.23 -17.74
CA LYS A 9 10.46 -3.23 -18.82
C LYS A 9 9.77 -4.53 -18.40
N THR A 10 9.86 -4.86 -17.12
CA THR A 10 9.22 -6.03 -16.48
C THR A 10 8.38 -5.59 -15.28
N VAL A 11 7.47 -6.47 -14.85
CA VAL A 11 6.64 -6.23 -13.66
C VAL A 11 7.54 -6.09 -12.43
N GLU A 12 8.51 -6.98 -12.24
CA GLU A 12 9.48 -6.89 -11.15
C GLU A 12 10.25 -5.57 -11.13
N GLU A 13 10.80 -5.11 -12.26
CA GLU A 13 11.49 -3.80 -12.32
C GLU A 13 10.56 -2.66 -11.92
N ALA A 14 9.32 -2.67 -12.43
CA ALA A 14 8.35 -1.64 -12.11
C ALA A 14 8.02 -1.61 -10.61
N ILE A 15 7.95 -2.78 -9.96
CA ILE A 15 7.72 -2.90 -8.51
C ILE A 15 8.91 -2.38 -7.71
N GLU A 16 10.13 -2.79 -8.05
CA GLU A 16 11.34 -2.34 -7.34
C GLU A 16 11.52 -0.83 -7.42
N VAL A 17 11.33 -0.25 -8.60
CA VAL A 17 11.41 1.20 -8.78
C VAL A 17 10.32 1.91 -7.98
N ALA A 18 9.09 1.39 -8.00
CA ALA A 18 7.99 1.97 -7.24
C ALA A 18 8.24 1.92 -5.72
N LEU A 19 8.72 0.80 -5.20
CA LEU A 19 9.08 0.64 -3.78
C LEU A 19 10.18 1.61 -3.36
N LYS A 20 11.20 1.76 -4.21
CA LYS A 20 12.33 2.66 -3.98
C LYS A 20 11.92 4.14 -4.03
N GLU A 21 11.01 4.53 -4.92
CA GLU A 21 10.49 5.89 -4.99
C GLU A 21 9.61 6.25 -3.76
N LEU A 22 8.82 5.29 -3.28
CA LEU A 22 7.91 5.48 -2.14
C LEU A 22 8.59 5.35 -0.77
N ASP A 23 9.88 4.97 -0.75
CA ASP A 23 10.68 4.63 0.43
C ASP A 23 9.89 3.72 1.41
N ALA A 24 9.19 2.73 0.83
CA ALA A 24 8.24 1.91 1.55
C ALA A 24 8.58 0.42 1.40
N SER A 25 8.42 -0.34 2.48
CA SER A 25 8.59 -1.79 2.47
C SER A 25 7.46 -2.47 1.70
N ARG A 26 7.78 -3.56 1.01
CA ARG A 26 6.83 -4.38 0.24
C ARG A 26 5.66 -4.92 1.07
N GLU A 27 5.83 -4.98 2.38
CA GLU A 27 4.84 -5.45 3.36
C GLU A 27 3.80 -4.38 3.72
N GLY A 28 4.14 -3.10 3.57
CA GLY A 28 3.31 -1.95 3.91
C GLY A 28 2.73 -1.24 2.68
N VAL A 29 2.73 -1.91 1.52
CA VAL A 29 2.19 -1.36 0.28
C VAL A 29 1.33 -2.39 -0.45
N GLU A 30 0.27 -1.90 -1.08
CA GLU A 30 -0.60 -2.64 -1.97
C GLU A 30 -0.11 -2.42 -3.41
N VAL A 31 0.21 -3.51 -4.09
CA VAL A 31 0.72 -3.49 -5.47
C VAL A 31 -0.36 -4.00 -6.41
N GLU A 32 -0.82 -3.12 -7.29
CA GLU A 32 -1.80 -3.41 -8.34
C GLU A 32 -1.09 -3.42 -9.70
N ILE A 33 -1.17 -4.52 -10.45
CA ILE A 33 -0.56 -4.63 -11.78
C ILE A 33 -1.56 -4.12 -12.82
N LEU A 34 -1.30 -2.94 -13.37
CA LEU A 34 -2.14 -2.32 -14.41
C LEU A 34 -1.88 -2.93 -15.78
N SER A 35 -0.62 -3.20 -16.10
CA SER A 35 -0.24 -3.97 -17.29
C SER A 35 0.99 -4.80 -16.97
N ARG A 36 0.97 -6.08 -17.37
CA ARG A 36 2.14 -6.95 -17.24
C ARG A 36 3.24 -6.61 -18.23
N GLY A 37 2.94 -5.80 -19.23
CA GLY A 37 3.78 -5.69 -20.42
C GLY A 37 3.85 -7.02 -21.16
N LYS A 38 4.33 -6.99 -22.40
CA LYS A 38 4.60 -8.22 -23.16
C LYS A 38 6.03 -8.18 -23.63
N PRO A 39 6.83 -9.24 -23.39
CA PRO A 39 8.13 -9.35 -24.04
C PRO A 39 7.89 -9.53 -25.54
N GLY A 40 8.29 -8.53 -26.32
CA GLY A 40 8.31 -8.61 -27.78
C GLY A 40 9.41 -9.54 -28.26
N PHE A 41 9.36 -9.95 -29.53
CA PHE A 41 10.46 -10.68 -30.16
C PHE A 41 11.60 -9.68 -30.43
N LEU A 42 12.74 -9.86 -29.77
CA LEU A 42 13.95 -9.05 -29.99
C LEU A 42 13.80 -7.53 -29.78
N GLY A 43 12.94 -7.10 -28.85
CA GLY A 43 12.75 -5.66 -28.54
C GLY A 43 11.81 -4.90 -29.49
N ILE A 44 11.23 -5.58 -30.48
CA ILE A 44 10.21 -5.00 -31.36
C ILE A 44 8.83 -5.39 -30.84
N GLY A 45 7.99 -4.38 -30.54
CA GLY A 45 6.64 -4.60 -30.01
C GLY A 45 6.58 -4.96 -28.52
N SER A 46 7.65 -4.68 -27.75
CA SER A 46 7.60 -4.84 -26.30
C SER A 46 6.71 -3.76 -25.67
N GLU A 47 5.71 -4.18 -24.91
CA GLU A 47 4.89 -3.26 -24.13
C GLU A 47 5.46 -3.15 -22.71
N PRO A 48 5.66 -1.94 -22.17
CA PRO A 48 6.16 -1.75 -20.81
C PRO A 48 5.13 -2.23 -19.77
N ALA A 49 5.62 -2.85 -18.71
CA ALA A 49 4.82 -3.17 -17.54
C ALA A 49 4.48 -1.89 -16.77
N ARG A 50 3.27 -1.83 -16.20
CA ARG A 50 2.80 -0.74 -15.35
C ARG A 50 2.25 -1.30 -14.06
N VAL A 51 2.71 -0.76 -12.94
CA VAL A 51 2.24 -1.12 -11.60
C VAL A 51 1.83 0.14 -10.85
N ARG A 52 0.75 0.05 -10.11
CA ARG A 52 0.33 1.05 -9.14
C ARG A 52 0.67 0.52 -7.75
N VAL A 53 1.40 1.30 -6.98
CA VAL A 53 1.73 1.00 -5.60
C VAL A 53 1.05 2.01 -4.71
N LYS A 54 0.31 1.54 -3.71
CA LYS A 54 -0.40 2.36 -2.75
C LYS A 54 0.10 2.02 -1.35
N LYS A 55 0.48 3.02 -0.55
CA LYS A 55 0.74 2.78 0.88
C LYS A 55 -0.56 2.31 1.51
N ILE A 56 -0.59 1.06 1.98
CA ILE A 56 -1.67 0.60 2.85
C ILE A 56 -1.41 1.34 4.16
N PRO A 57 -2.35 2.18 4.65
CA PRO A 57 -2.23 2.63 6.01
C PRO A 57 -2.20 1.36 6.86
N SER A 58 -1.12 1.15 7.61
CA SER A 58 -1.06 0.19 8.71
C SER A 58 -1.98 0.68 9.83
N SER A 59 -3.26 0.68 9.51
CA SER A 59 -4.41 0.88 10.36
C SER A 59 -5.38 -0.19 9.84
N GLN A 60 -5.20 -1.44 10.24
CA GLN A 60 -5.54 -1.84 11.59
C GLN A 60 -4.71 -3.06 12.04
N GLY A 61 -3.63 -2.83 12.78
CA GLY A 61 -3.12 -3.91 13.66
C GLY A 61 -4.21 -4.27 14.68
N ALA A 62 -4.28 -5.53 15.12
CA ALA A 62 -5.27 -6.00 16.11
C ALA A 62 -5.41 -5.06 17.33
N ALA A 63 -4.33 -4.36 17.72
CA ALA A 63 -4.32 -3.34 18.75
C ALA A 63 -5.24 -2.14 18.45
N SER A 64 -5.30 -1.65 17.21
CA SER A 64 -6.18 -0.54 16.82
C SER A 64 -7.66 -0.94 16.82
N VAL A 65 -7.97 -2.17 16.37
CA VAL A 65 -9.34 -2.71 16.41
C VAL A 65 -9.79 -2.91 17.85
N ALA A 66 -8.92 -3.44 18.70
CA ALA A 66 -9.20 -3.59 20.12
C ALA A 66 -9.45 -2.22 20.77
N MET A 67 -8.66 -1.21 20.46
CA MET A 67 -8.85 0.15 20.98
C MET A 67 -10.15 0.79 20.50
N ASP A 68 -10.53 0.61 19.23
CA ASP A 68 -11.78 1.14 18.69
C ASP A 68 -13.02 0.56 19.41
N VAL A 69 -13.00 -0.76 19.67
CA VAL A 69 -14.04 -1.43 20.46
C VAL A 69 -14.09 -0.92 21.90
N VAL A 70 -12.93 -0.76 22.55
CA VAL A 70 -12.83 -0.21 23.90
C VAL A 70 -13.38 1.22 23.95
N TYR A 71 -13.01 2.07 22.99
CA TYR A 71 -13.52 3.44 22.89
C TYR A 71 -15.03 3.49 22.67
N THR A 72 -15.57 2.60 21.86
CA THR A 72 -17.01 2.50 21.61
C THR A 72 -17.76 2.15 22.90
N ILE A 73 -17.26 1.18 23.67
CA ILE A 73 -17.88 0.77 24.94
C ILE A 73 -17.76 1.88 25.99
N LEU A 74 -16.58 2.49 26.16
CA LEU A 74 -16.34 3.55 27.13
C LEU A 74 -17.20 4.80 26.84
N SER A 75 -17.37 5.13 25.56
CA SER A 75 -18.22 6.24 25.12
C SER A 75 -19.69 5.96 25.40
N GLY A 76 -20.17 4.74 25.12
CA GLY A 76 -21.53 4.29 25.47
C GLY A 76 -21.79 4.24 26.98
N ALA A 77 -20.75 3.95 27.77
CA ALA A 77 -20.79 3.94 29.23
C ALA A 77 -20.71 5.34 29.88
N GLY A 78 -20.59 6.42 29.08
CA GLY A 78 -20.57 7.80 29.59
C GLY A 78 -19.26 8.23 30.24
N VAL A 79 -18.15 7.52 30.00
CA VAL A 79 -16.83 7.83 30.56
C VAL A 79 -16.24 9.03 29.81
N LYS A 80 -16.22 10.21 30.44
CA LYS A 80 -15.57 11.41 29.89
C LYS A 80 -14.07 11.37 30.16
N SER A 81 -13.31 11.05 29.12
CA SER A 81 -11.86 11.28 28.95
C SER A 81 -10.91 10.55 29.92
N VAL A 82 -10.14 9.61 29.38
CA VAL A 82 -8.81 9.31 29.91
C VAL A 82 -7.82 10.26 29.23
N SER A 83 -7.51 11.36 29.90
CA SER A 83 -6.42 12.24 29.48
C SER A 83 -5.10 11.51 29.72
N SER A 84 -4.31 11.31 28.68
CA SER A 84 -2.99 10.67 28.76
C SER A 84 -2.07 11.43 29.70
N VAL A 85 -1.43 10.72 30.64
CA VAL A 85 -0.11 11.08 31.17
C VAL A 85 0.95 10.50 30.24
#